data_AF-A0A2M7RJ93-F1
#
_entry.id   AF-A0A2M7RJ93-F1
#
_cell.length_a   1.000
_cell.length_b   1.000
_cell.length_c   1.000
_cell.angle_alpha   90.00
_cell.angle_beta   90.00
_cell.angle_gamma   90.00
#
_symmetry.space_group_name_H-M   'P 1'
#
loop_
_entity.id
_entity.type
_entity.pdbx_description
1 polymer ?
#
loop_
_entity_poly.entity_id
_entity_poly.type
_entity_poly.pdbx_seq_one_letter_code
_entity_poly.pdbx_strand_id
1 'polypeptide(L)' 'MKQCFFCSQNLKEVDYKDIEVLKRFVSSQAKIIDPQHSGVCAKHQRLLARAIKKARIIGLLPFVRR' A
#
# COMPACT_ATOMS: atom_id res chain seq x y z
N MET A 1 12.05 16.73 2.78
CA MET A 1 11.61 15.64 1.88
C MET A 1 11.84 14.31 2.58
N LYS A 2 10.79 13.61 3.02
CA LYS A 2 10.95 12.25 3.56
C LYS A 2 11.19 11.30 2.39
N GLN A 3 12.25 10.51 2.47
CA GLN A 3 12.55 9.50 1.46
C GLN A 3 11.45 8.44 1.47
N CYS A 4 10.91 8.12 0.29
CA CYS A 4 9.90 7.07 0.13
C CYS A 4 10.45 5.73 0.63
N PHE A 5 9.67 5.03 1.47
CA PHE A 5 10.03 3.72 2.03
C PHE A 5 10.43 2.70 0.95
N PHE A 6 9.69 2.65 -0.16
CA PHE A 6 10.01 1.71 -1.25
C PHE A 6 11.22 2.15 -2.06
N CYS A 7 11.50 3.46 -2.16
CA CYS A 7 12.72 3.95 -2.81
C CYS A 7 13.96 3.61 -1.99
N SER A 8 13.92 3.75 -0.66
CA SER A 8 15.07 3.44 0.20
C SER A 8 15.38 1.94 0.24
N GLN A 9 14.37 1.08 0.07
CA GLN A 9 14.51 -0.37 -0.04
C GLN A 9 14.82 -0.86 -1.47
N ASN A 10 14.94 0.06 -2.43
CA ASN A 10 15.13 -0.23 -3.86
C ASN A 10 14.10 -1.22 -4.45
N LEU A 11 12.88 -1.22 -3.89
CA LEU A 11 11.79 -2.08 -4.33
C LEU A 11 11.23 -1.58 -5.66
N LYS A 12 11.39 -2.38 -6.70
CA LYS A 12 10.88 -2.09 -8.05
C LYS A 12 9.39 -2.36 -8.17
N GLU A 13 8.88 -3.38 -7.47
CA GLU A 13 7.49 -3.79 -7.48
C GLU A 13 6.97 -4.03 -6.05
N VAL A 14 5.66 -3.96 -5.87
CA VAL A 14 4.97 -4.22 -4.61
C VAL A 14 4.06 -5.44 -4.85
N ASP A 15 4.38 -6.57 -4.21
CA ASP A 15 3.55 -7.77 -4.33
C ASP A 15 2.25 -7.60 -3.52
N TYR A 16 1.15 -8.11 -4.05
CA TYR A 16 -0.13 -8.15 -3.36
C TYR A 16 -0.15 -9.20 -2.23
N LYS A 17 0.81 -10.13 -2.24
CA LYS A 17 0.96 -11.19 -1.23
C LYS A 17 1.64 -10.70 0.05
N ASP A 18 2.34 -9.56 0.02
CA ASP A 18 3.07 -9.00 1.17
C ASP A 18 2.13 -8.24 2.12
N ILE A 19 1.21 -8.98 2.76
CA ILE A 19 0.11 -8.42 3.56
C ILE A 19 0.64 -7.50 4.67
N GLU A 20 1.75 -7.85 5.30
CA GLU A 20 2.35 -7.05 6.37
C GLU A 20 2.76 -5.66 5.90
N VAL A 21 3.35 -5.57 4.70
CA VAL A 21 3.73 -4.30 4.08
C VAL A 21 2.48 -3.52 3.70
N LEU A 22 1.52 -4.17 3.02
CA LEU A 22 0.30 -3.52 2.55
C LEU A 22 -0.56 -2.97 3.70
N LYS A 23 -0.65 -3.67 4.83
CA LYS A 23 -1.39 -3.24 6.03
C LYS A 23 -0.90 -1.90 6.57
N ARG A 24 0.39 -1.57 6.44
CA ARG A 24 0.96 -0.29 6.89
C ARG A 24 0.43 0.91 6.10
N PHE A 25 -0.06 0.66 4.89
CA PHE A 25 -0.58 1.69 3.98
C PHE A 25 -2.11 1.69 3.86
N VAL A 26 -2.77 1.01 4.80
CA VAL A 26 -4.22 0.94 4.91
C VAL A 26 -4.64 1.48 6.27
N SER A 27 -5.68 2.32 6.30
CA SER A 27 -6.21 2.89 7.53
C SER A 27 -6.96 1.85 8.38
N SER A 28 -7.31 2.22 9.61
CA SER A 28 -8.14 1.39 10.50
C SER A 28 -9.47 0.96 9.85
N GLN A 29 -10.08 1.82 9.04
CA GLN A 29 -11.31 1.55 8.27
C GLN A 29 -11.07 0.74 6.99
N ALA A 30 -9.89 0.16 6.82
CA ALA A 30 -9.47 -0.55 5.62
C ALA A 30 -9.39 0.33 4.36
N LYS A 31 -9.29 1.67 4.44
CA LYS A 31 -9.11 2.56 3.27
C LYS A 31 -7.64 2.71 2.90
N ILE A 32 -7.32 2.93 1.63
CA ILE A 32 -5.93 3.21 1.21
C ILE A 32 -5.54 4.59 1.75
N ILE A 33 -4.38 4.69 2.40
CA ILE A 33 -3.89 5.96 2.95
C ILE A 33 -3.46 6.88 1.81
N ASP A 34 -3.80 8.16 1.94
CA ASP A 34 -3.43 9.20 0.99
C ASP A 34 -1.90 9.38 0.91
N PRO A 35 -1.31 9.55 -0.29
CA PRO A 35 0.14 9.75 -0.47
C PRO A 35 0.74 10.88 0.39
N GLN A 36 -0.02 11.93 0.72
CA GLN A 36 0.43 13.01 1.60
C GLN A 36 0.76 12.50 3.02
N HIS A 37 0.04 11.48 3.49
CA HIS A 37 0.19 10.92 4.83
C HIS A 37 1.09 9.69 4.84
N SER A 38 1.06 8.87 3.79
CA SER A 38 1.86 7.64 3.70
C SER A 38 3.32 7.89 3.32
N GLY A 39 3.68 9.07 2.81
CA GLY A 39 5.07 9.44 2.51
C GLY A 39 5.69 8.67 1.35
N VAL A 40 4.86 8.05 0.50
CA VAL A 40 5.26 7.30 -0.69
C VAL A 40 5.35 8.21 -1.91
N CYS A 41 6.28 7.93 -2.82
CA CYS A 41 6.31 8.67 -4.09
C CYS A 41 5.12 8.30 -4.99
N ALA A 42 4.74 9.18 -5.92
CA ALA A 42 3.60 8.96 -6.82
C ALA A 42 3.71 7.69 -7.68
N LYS A 43 4.93 7.24 -8.01
CA LYS A 43 5.14 5.97 -8.73
C LYS A 43 4.78 4.78 -7.84
N HIS A 44 5.34 4.72 -6.64
CA HIS A 44 5.08 3.63 -5.69
C HIS A 44 3.65 3.64 -5.17
N GLN A 45 3.01 4.80 -4.99
CA GLN A 45 1.60 4.88 -4.60
C GLN A 45 0.69 4.20 -5.64
N ARG A 46 0.96 4.36 -6.94
CA ARG A 46 0.18 3.69 -8.01
C ARG A 46 0.37 2.17 -7.98
N LEU A 47 1.60 1.70 -7.78
CA LEU A 47 1.92 0.27 -7.65
C LEU A 47 1.25 -0.34 -6.41
N LEU A 48 1.41 0.33 -5.27
CA LEU A 48 0.80 -0.04 -4.00
C LEU A 48 -0.73 -0.10 -4.09
N ALA A 49 -1.38 0.89 -4.69
CA ALA A 49 -2.83 0.88 -4.87
C ALA A 49 -3.29 -0.30 -5.74
N ARG A 50 -2.52 -0.67 -6.78
CA ARG A 50 -2.81 -1.86 -7.60
C ARG A 50 -2.65 -3.15 -6.79
N ALA A 51 -1.58 -3.25 -5.99
CA ALA A 51 -1.32 -4.39 -5.12
C ALA A 51 -2.44 -4.57 -4.07
N ILE A 52 -2.83 -3.50 -3.38
CA ILE A 52 -3.92 -3.51 -2.39
C ILE A 52 -5.25 -3.94 -3.04
N LYS A 53 -5.57 -3.41 -4.23
CA LYS A 53 -6.79 -3.80 -4.95
C LYS A 53 -6.79 -5.30 -5.30
N LYS A 54 -5.66 -5.84 -5.78
CA LYS A 54 -5.52 -7.28 -6.04
C LYS A 54 -5.67 -8.11 -4.77
N ALA A 55 -4.99 -7.72 -3.69
CA ALA A 55 -5.06 -8.37 -2.38
C ALA A 55 -6.50 -8.44 -1.84
N ARG A 56 -7.30 -7.38 -2.06
CA ARG A 56 -8.71 -7.35 -1.67
C ARG A 56 -9.58 -8.32 -2.46
N ILE A 57 -9.39 -8.42 -3.78
CA ILE A 57 -10.16 -9.34 -4.63
C ILE A 57 -9.93 -10.80 -4.24
N ILE A 58 -8.70 -11.14 -3.84
CA ILE A 58 -8.31 -12.51 -3.45
C ILE A 58 -8.62 -12.79 -1.96
N GLY A 59 -9.09 -11.79 -1.20
CA GLY A 59 -9.50 -11.95 0.20
C GLY A 59 -8.38 -11.82 1.23
N LEU A 60 -7.19 -11.34 0.84
CA LEU A 60 -6.07 -11.11 1.77
C LEU A 60 -6.22 -9.82 2.59
N LEU A 61 -6.98 -8.84 2.07
CA LEU A 61 -7.30 -7.58 2.74
C LEU A 61 -8.80 -7.29 2.65
N PRO A 62 -9.41 -6.70 3.70
CA PRO A 62 -10.80 -6.29 3.65
C PRO A 62 -11.01 -5.04 2.77
N PHE A 63 -12.21 -4.92 2.18
CA PHE A 63 -12.64 -3.70 1.49
C PHE A 63 -13.06 -2.60 2.46
N VAL A 64 -13.75 -2.98 3.54
CA VAL A 64 -14.27 -2.09 4.58
C VAL A 64 -14.12 -2.82 5.91
N ARG A 65 -13.70 -2.10 6.95
CA ARG A 65 -13.74 -2.58 8.35
C ARG A 65 -14.71 -1.69 9.13
N ARG A 66 -15.67 -2.32 9.82
CA ARG A 66 -16.65 -1.65 10.66
C ARG A 66 -16.04 -1.29 12.01
#